data_AF-A0A0A1SPR8-F1
#
_entry.id   AF-A0A0A1SPR8-F1
#
_cell.length_a   1.000
_cell.length_b   1.000
_cell.length_c   1.000
_cell.angle_alpha   90.00
_cell.angle_beta   90.00
_cell.angle_gamma   90.00
#
_symmetry.space_group_name_H-M   'P 1'
#
loop_
_entity.id
_entity.type
_entity.pdbx_description
1 polymer ?
#
loop_
_entity_poly.entity_id
_entity_poly.type
_entity_poly.pdbx_seq_one_letter_code
_entity_poly.pdbx_strand_id
1 'polypeptide(L)'
;MSGEGPESIPTSADSRSHRPTKKRALTPVSAQAASVDALFAHPDREIHIPSAGSAVSRRLAPPEIVSNVQGSSAGAGSGEFHVYKAARRREYERLKEMDEEVKREKDQAQFEKVKSERDRKDEEKTRKNREKREKMKARKANKGKGGANNGPSQKPDGAIASKVQPRQDNKADDDDNNVNDSKKDIKTPEVSNGQTSVASETSAAPQGIIFHDEDD
;
A
#
# COMPACT_ATOMS: atom_id res chain seq x y z
N MET A 1 29.91 -56.22 -9.19
CA MET A 1 30.49 -55.20 -8.29
C MET A 1 31.15 -54.16 -9.19
N SER A 2 30.47 -53.04 -9.46
CA SER A 2 31.02 -51.97 -10.30
C SER A 2 31.81 -51.02 -9.41
N GLY A 3 33.09 -50.82 -9.75
CA GLY A 3 34.07 -50.17 -8.90
C GLY A 3 33.84 -48.67 -8.72
N GLU A 4 34.07 -48.22 -7.49
CA GLU A 4 34.17 -46.83 -7.05
C GLU A 4 35.50 -46.21 -7.53
N GLY A 5 35.75 -46.25 -8.85
CA GLY A 5 36.92 -45.62 -9.46
C GLY A 5 36.70 -44.12 -9.72
N PRO A 6 37.76 -43.28 -9.73
CA PRO A 6 37.65 -41.83 -9.99
C PRO A 6 37.07 -41.47 -11.37
N GLU A 7 36.99 -42.44 -12.28
CA GLU A 7 36.36 -42.37 -13.61
C GLU A 7 34.81 -42.38 -13.54
N SER A 8 34.22 -42.71 -12.38
CA SER A 8 32.76 -42.83 -12.21
C SER A 8 32.10 -41.54 -11.67
N ILE A 9 32.78 -40.40 -11.76
CA ILE A 9 32.16 -39.10 -11.49
C ILE A 9 31.38 -38.72 -12.76
N PRO A 10 30.07 -38.44 -12.68
CA PRO A 10 29.33 -37.99 -13.85
C PRO A 10 30.03 -36.73 -14.40
N THR A 11 30.27 -36.69 -15.72
CA THR A 11 31.00 -35.59 -16.39
C THR A 11 30.42 -34.20 -16.13
N SER A 12 29.19 -34.10 -15.63
CA SER A 12 28.57 -32.86 -15.15
C SER A 12 29.13 -32.33 -13.81
N ALA A 13 29.89 -33.13 -13.06
CA ALA A 13 30.46 -32.80 -11.76
C ALA A 13 32.00 -32.72 -11.78
N ASP A 14 32.62 -32.89 -12.96
CA ASP A 14 34.07 -32.74 -13.15
C ASP A 14 34.44 -31.26 -13.30
N SER A 15 35.30 -30.76 -12.41
CA SER A 15 35.78 -29.37 -12.38
C SER A 15 36.71 -29.00 -13.54
N ARG A 16 37.27 -30.00 -14.23
CA ARG A 16 38.09 -29.80 -15.45
C ARG A 16 37.22 -29.61 -16.70
N SER A 17 35.96 -30.02 -16.64
CA SER A 17 35.02 -29.87 -17.74
C SER A 17 34.48 -28.44 -17.77
N HIS A 18 34.77 -27.72 -18.86
CA HIS A 18 34.27 -26.35 -19.08
C HIS A 18 32.84 -26.35 -19.65
N ARG A 19 32.07 -27.42 -19.40
CA ARG A 19 30.71 -27.53 -19.93
C ARG A 19 29.82 -26.59 -19.12
N PRO A 20 28.96 -25.78 -19.77
CA PRO A 20 28.06 -24.90 -19.05
C PRO A 20 27.12 -25.72 -18.15
N THR A 21 27.34 -25.63 -16.83
CA THR A 21 26.45 -26.27 -15.86
C THR A 21 25.13 -25.52 -15.86
N LYS A 22 24.01 -26.23 -15.98
CA LYS A 22 22.67 -25.65 -15.86
C LYS A 22 22.55 -25.03 -14.46
N LYS A 23 22.57 -23.70 -14.37
CA LYS A 23 22.40 -22.98 -13.09
C LYS A 23 21.06 -23.40 -12.50
N ARG A 24 21.10 -24.07 -11.35
CA ARG A 24 19.88 -24.42 -10.61
C ARG A 24 19.28 -23.12 -10.08
N ALA A 25 17.98 -22.93 -10.23
CA ALA A 25 17.29 -21.83 -9.56
C ALA A 25 17.46 -22.04 -8.05
N LEU A 26 18.14 -21.11 -7.38
CA LEU A 26 18.36 -21.18 -5.94
C LEU A 26 17.00 -21.10 -5.25
N THR A 27 16.76 -22.01 -4.30
CA THR A 27 15.66 -21.87 -3.34
C THR A 27 15.88 -20.58 -2.53
N PRO A 28 14.82 -19.94 -2.01
CA PRO A 28 14.97 -18.70 -1.24
C PRO A 28 15.95 -18.85 -0.06
N VAL A 29 15.95 -20.01 0.60
CA VAL A 29 16.90 -20.33 1.67
C VAL A 29 18.33 -20.40 1.15
N SER A 30 18.57 -21.05 0.00
CA SER A 30 19.92 -21.13 -0.57
C SER A 30 20.44 -19.78 -1.07
N ALA A 31 19.57 -18.89 -1.55
CA ALA A 31 19.96 -17.53 -1.93
C ALA A 31 20.36 -16.69 -0.71
N GLN A 32 19.62 -16.82 0.40
CA GLN A 32 19.98 -16.18 1.67
C GLN A 32 21.30 -16.75 2.21
N ALA A 33 21.49 -18.06 2.20
CA ALA A 33 22.73 -18.71 2.64
C ALA A 33 23.93 -18.19 1.83
N ALA A 34 23.84 -18.13 0.50
CA ALA A 34 24.91 -17.58 -0.34
C ALA A 34 25.23 -16.11 -0.03
N SER A 35 24.21 -15.29 0.27
CA SER A 35 24.39 -13.90 0.71
C SER A 35 25.12 -13.83 2.05
N VAL A 36 24.78 -14.71 3.00
CA VAL A 36 25.40 -14.78 4.32
C VAL A 36 26.84 -15.26 4.22
N ASP A 37 27.11 -16.29 3.40
CA ASP A 37 28.46 -16.80 3.12
C ASP A 37 29.35 -15.71 2.51
N ALA A 38 28.81 -14.90 1.59
CA ALA A 38 29.54 -13.77 1.00
C ALA A 38 29.85 -12.66 2.01
N LEU A 39 28.96 -12.39 2.97
CA LEU A 39 29.23 -11.45 4.08
C LEU A 39 30.30 -11.99 5.02
N PHE A 40 30.29 -13.29 5.34
CA PHE A 40 31.28 -13.92 6.21
C PHE A 40 32.66 -14.10 5.56
N ALA A 41 32.77 -14.08 4.23
CA ALA A 41 34.06 -14.09 3.55
C ALA A 41 34.94 -12.87 3.91
N HIS A 42 34.31 -11.73 4.25
CA HIS A 42 34.98 -10.49 4.61
C HIS A 42 34.28 -9.83 5.82
N PRO A 43 34.50 -10.34 7.04
CA PRO A 43 33.80 -9.85 8.23
C PRO A 43 34.20 -8.42 8.62
N ASP A 44 35.39 -7.95 8.24
CA ASP A 44 35.87 -6.60 8.54
C ASP A 44 35.32 -5.53 7.59
N ARG A 45 34.59 -5.92 6.54
CA ARG A 45 34.05 -4.97 5.55
C ARG A 45 32.83 -4.27 6.12
N GLU A 46 32.86 -2.94 6.14
CA GLU A 46 31.70 -2.12 6.52
C GLU A 46 30.50 -2.41 5.60
N ILE A 47 29.36 -2.74 6.23
CA ILE A 47 28.11 -3.02 5.54
C ILE A 47 27.34 -1.71 5.39
N HIS A 48 27.18 -1.24 4.14
CA HIS A 48 26.36 -0.08 3.84
C HIS A 48 24.87 -0.45 3.85
N ILE A 49 24.17 -0.06 4.92
CA ILE A 49 22.72 -0.13 4.98
C ILE A 49 22.18 1.17 4.37
N PRO A 50 21.46 1.13 3.23
CA PRO A 50 20.93 2.35 2.63
C PRO A 50 19.95 3.01 3.60
N SER A 51 20.24 4.26 3.96
CA SER A 51 19.31 5.08 4.73
C SER A 51 18.04 5.31 3.91
N ALA A 52 16.87 5.21 4.55
CA ALA A 52 15.55 5.24 3.91
C ALA A 52 15.30 6.46 3.01
N GLY A 53 16.07 7.55 3.17
CA GLY A 53 15.95 8.77 2.38
C GLY A 53 16.86 8.86 1.14
N SER A 54 17.77 7.91 0.89
CA SER A 54 18.78 8.04 -0.17
C SER A 54 18.21 7.81 -1.58
N ALA A 55 17.07 7.15 -1.72
CA ALA A 55 16.55 6.70 -3.02
C ALA A 55 15.69 7.73 -3.76
N VAL A 56 15.28 8.81 -3.07
CA VAL A 56 14.49 9.87 -3.72
C VAL A 56 15.48 10.91 -4.24
N SER A 57 15.82 10.77 -5.53
CA SER A 57 16.54 11.79 -6.28
C SER A 57 15.70 13.06 -6.33
N ARG A 58 15.75 13.88 -5.27
CA ARG A 58 15.16 15.21 -5.25
C ARG A 58 15.74 16.00 -6.42
N ARG A 59 14.85 16.53 -7.26
CA ARG A 59 15.27 17.36 -8.39
C ARG A 59 16.11 18.52 -7.88
N LEU A 60 17.22 18.79 -8.57
CA LEU A 60 17.97 20.01 -8.31
C LEU A 60 17.05 21.20 -8.59
N ALA A 61 17.05 22.16 -7.66
CA ALA A 61 16.34 23.41 -7.84
C ALA A 61 16.80 24.07 -9.17
N PRO A 62 15.89 24.75 -9.89
CA PRO A 62 16.28 25.54 -11.05
C PRO A 62 17.41 26.50 -10.67
N PRO A 63 18.46 26.63 -11.50
CA PRO A 63 19.54 27.56 -11.22
C PRO A 63 19.01 29.00 -11.22
N GLU A 64 19.43 29.81 -10.24
CA GLU A 64 18.98 31.20 -10.09
C GLU A 64 19.51 32.09 -11.23
N ILE A 65 20.75 31.88 -11.66
CA ILE A 65 21.39 32.68 -12.70
C ILE A 65 21.69 31.77 -13.90
N VAL A 66 21.14 32.15 -15.05
CA VAL A 66 21.48 31.54 -16.34
C VAL A 66 22.49 32.46 -17.03
N SER A 67 23.74 31.99 -17.15
CA SER A 67 24.84 32.79 -17.72
C SER A 67 24.82 32.89 -19.25
N ASN A 68 24.00 32.08 -19.93
CA ASN A 68 24.09 31.87 -21.38
C ASN A 68 22.93 32.53 -22.15
N VAL A 69 22.42 33.66 -21.65
CA VAL A 69 21.27 34.34 -22.26
C VAL A 69 21.74 35.22 -23.42
N GLN A 70 21.44 34.80 -24.65
CA GLN A 70 21.65 35.61 -25.85
C GLN A 70 20.63 36.76 -25.88
N GLY A 71 20.99 37.92 -26.47
CA GLY A 71 20.15 39.12 -26.46
C GLY A 71 18.74 38.89 -27.03
N SER A 72 17.75 39.64 -26.53
CA SER A 72 16.32 39.41 -26.81
C SER A 72 15.90 39.51 -28.28
N SER A 73 16.68 40.24 -29.10
CA SER A 73 16.44 40.40 -30.54
C SER A 73 17.29 39.45 -31.39
N ALA A 74 18.14 38.63 -30.79
CA ALA A 74 18.99 37.71 -31.52
C ALA A 74 18.16 36.50 -32.02
N GLY A 75 18.48 36.02 -33.22
CA GLY A 75 17.77 34.90 -33.83
C GLY A 75 17.98 33.56 -33.12
N ALA A 76 17.17 32.56 -33.48
CA ALA A 76 17.26 31.21 -32.93
C ALA A 76 18.60 30.55 -33.33
N GLY A 77 19.42 30.20 -32.33
CA GLY A 77 20.65 29.43 -32.52
C GLY A 77 20.38 27.94 -32.71
N SER A 78 21.37 27.20 -33.20
CA SER A 78 21.27 25.74 -33.43
C SER A 78 21.08 24.92 -32.14
N GLY A 79 21.51 25.46 -30.99
CA GLY A 79 21.37 24.83 -29.68
C GLY A 79 20.04 25.10 -28.98
N GLU A 80 19.25 26.08 -29.45
CA GLU A 80 18.05 26.56 -28.74
C GLU A 80 16.98 25.47 -28.62
N PHE A 81 16.86 24.62 -29.64
CA PHE A 81 15.95 23.48 -29.61
C PHE A 81 16.23 22.52 -28.44
N HIS A 82 17.51 22.26 -28.17
CA HIS A 82 17.89 21.36 -27.08
C HIS A 82 17.70 22.00 -25.70
N VAL A 83 17.94 23.32 -25.59
CA VAL A 83 17.63 24.09 -24.38
C VAL A 83 16.15 24.00 -24.06
N TYR A 84 15.29 24.27 -25.05
CA TYR A 84 13.84 24.13 -24.91
C TYR A 84 13.40 22.72 -24.52
N LYS A 85 13.92 21.70 -25.22
CA LYS A 85 13.60 20.30 -24.94
C LYS A 85 13.95 19.90 -23.50
N ALA A 86 15.11 20.34 -23.01
CA ALA A 86 15.55 20.08 -21.64
C ALA A 86 14.68 20.85 -20.62
N ALA A 87 14.41 22.14 -20.86
CA ALA A 87 13.58 22.96 -19.99
C ALA A 87 12.14 22.42 -19.90
N ARG A 88 11.52 22.10 -21.03
CA ARG A 88 10.16 21.52 -21.09
C ARG A 88 10.11 20.17 -20.37
N ARG A 89 11.11 19.31 -20.54
CA ARG A 89 11.18 18.03 -19.81
C ARG A 89 11.26 18.26 -18.30
N ARG A 90 12.13 19.17 -17.84
CA ARG A 90 12.23 19.52 -16.41
C ARG A 90 10.90 20.04 -15.86
N GLU A 91 10.20 20.86 -16.62
CA GLU A 91 8.93 21.45 -16.17
C GLU A 91 7.79 20.44 -16.10
N TYR A 92 7.64 19.58 -17.11
CA TYR A 92 6.64 18.50 -17.06
C TYR A 92 6.89 17.53 -15.93
N GLU A 93 8.15 17.21 -15.67
CA GLU A 93 8.50 16.35 -14.55
C GLU A 93 8.23 17.04 -13.20
N ARG A 94 8.46 18.36 -13.09
CA ARG A 94 8.12 19.16 -11.90
C ARG A 94 6.62 19.17 -11.62
N LEU A 95 5.81 19.44 -12.65
CA LEU A 95 4.34 19.43 -12.54
C LEU A 95 3.83 18.05 -12.15
N LYS A 96 4.35 16.99 -12.81
CA LYS A 96 4.00 15.61 -12.49
C LYS A 96 4.32 15.24 -11.05
N GLU A 97 5.49 15.63 -10.54
CA GLU A 97 5.90 15.34 -9.16
C GLU A 97 5.00 16.06 -8.14
N MET A 98 4.66 17.33 -8.40
CA MET A 98 3.71 18.09 -7.59
C MET A 98 2.32 17.45 -7.56
N ASP A 99 1.81 17.04 -8.73
CA ASP A 99 0.52 16.37 -8.83
C ASP A 99 0.51 15.01 -8.11
N GLU A 100 1.61 14.24 -8.23
CA GLU A 100 1.80 12.96 -7.54
C GLU A 100 1.90 13.12 -6.02
N GLU A 101 2.56 14.18 -5.53
CA GLU A 101 2.64 14.49 -4.11
C GLU A 101 1.27 14.88 -3.54
N VAL A 102 0.55 15.78 -4.21
CA VAL A 102 -0.82 16.18 -3.82
C VAL A 102 -1.75 14.96 -3.80
N LYS A 103 -1.63 14.07 -4.79
CA LYS A 103 -2.41 12.83 -4.83
C LYS A 103 -2.06 11.91 -3.65
N ARG A 104 -0.77 11.68 -3.39
CA ARG A 104 -0.31 10.86 -2.25
C ARG A 104 -0.79 11.40 -0.91
N GLU A 105 -0.73 12.71 -0.70
CA GLU A 105 -1.20 13.35 0.52
C GLU A 105 -2.70 13.16 0.71
N LYS A 106 -3.50 13.38 -0.34
CA LYS A 106 -4.95 13.14 -0.31
C LYS A 106 -5.29 11.69 0.00
N ASP A 107 -4.63 10.75 -0.69
CA ASP A 107 -4.85 9.31 -0.50
C ASP A 107 -4.48 8.88 0.93
N GLN A 108 -3.36 9.39 1.46
CA GLN A 108 -2.91 9.13 2.83
C GLN A 108 -3.90 9.71 3.87
N ALA A 109 -4.33 10.95 3.70
CA ALA A 109 -5.30 11.58 4.59
C ALA A 109 -6.66 10.84 4.59
N GLN A 110 -7.11 10.36 3.43
CA GLN A 110 -8.31 9.53 3.34
C GLN A 110 -8.11 8.19 4.04
N PHE A 111 -6.98 7.53 3.81
CA PHE A 111 -6.67 6.26 4.45
C PHE A 111 -6.63 6.38 5.97
N GLU A 112 -5.98 7.41 6.50
CA GLU A 112 -5.89 7.67 7.94
C GLU A 112 -7.26 7.95 8.57
N LYS A 113 -8.10 8.74 7.90
CA LYS A 113 -9.49 8.98 8.35
C LYS A 113 -10.26 7.66 8.44
N VAL A 114 -10.29 6.89 7.36
CA VAL A 114 -11.03 5.63 7.33
C VAL A 114 -10.47 4.63 8.36
N LYS A 115 -9.15 4.57 8.53
CA LYS A 115 -8.51 3.72 9.53
C LYS A 115 -8.94 4.12 10.94
N SER A 116 -8.85 5.41 11.28
CA SER A 116 -9.25 5.89 12.62
C SER A 116 -10.72 5.67 12.92
N GLU A 117 -11.61 5.78 11.93
CA GLU A 117 -13.03 5.47 12.09
C GLU A 117 -13.27 3.98 12.35
N ARG A 118 -12.55 3.08 11.66
CA ARG A 118 -12.63 1.63 11.90
C ARG A 118 -12.12 1.28 13.28
N ASP A 119 -10.93 1.78 13.63
CA ASP A 119 -10.31 1.54 14.94
C ASP A 119 -11.24 2.03 16.07
N ARG A 120 -11.86 3.21 15.92
CA ARG A 120 -12.85 3.73 16.88
C ARG A 120 -14.09 2.84 17.00
N LYS A 121 -14.65 2.38 15.88
CA LYS A 121 -15.82 1.48 15.90
C LYS A 121 -15.50 0.16 16.61
N ASP A 122 -14.30 -0.37 16.40
CA ASP A 122 -13.84 -1.62 17.02
C ASP A 122 -13.53 -1.43 18.51
N GLU A 123 -12.97 -0.29 18.90
CA GLU A 123 -12.76 0.10 20.30
C GLU A 123 -14.09 0.27 21.04
N GLU A 124 -15.08 0.94 20.44
CA GLU A 124 -16.41 1.12 21.04
C GLU A 124 -17.13 -0.22 21.26
N LYS A 125 -17.07 -1.13 20.28
CA LYS A 125 -17.59 -2.51 20.42
C LYS A 125 -16.86 -3.28 21.52
N THR A 126 -15.53 -3.19 21.52
CA THR A 126 -14.68 -3.87 22.52
C THR A 126 -14.92 -3.33 23.92
N ARG A 127 -15.09 -2.01 24.09
CA ARG A 127 -15.38 -1.35 25.36
C ARG A 127 -16.74 -1.79 25.90
N LYS A 128 -17.80 -1.73 25.11
CA LYS A 128 -19.14 -2.21 25.49
C LYS A 128 -19.11 -3.67 25.93
N ASN A 129 -18.38 -4.52 25.22
CA ASN A 129 -18.25 -5.95 25.56
C ASN A 129 -17.41 -6.17 26.84
N ARG A 130 -16.36 -5.38 27.05
CA ARG A 130 -15.54 -5.41 28.27
C ARG A 130 -16.37 -4.99 29.49
N GLU A 131 -17.09 -3.87 29.41
CA GLU A 131 -17.99 -3.38 30.47
C GLU A 131 -19.05 -4.43 30.84
N LYS A 132 -19.66 -5.10 29.84
CA LYS A 132 -20.61 -6.21 30.07
C LYS A 132 -19.96 -7.37 30.85
N ARG A 133 -18.74 -7.78 30.45
CA ARG A 133 -18.00 -8.86 31.12
C ARG A 133 -17.61 -8.50 32.55
N GLU A 134 -17.15 -7.27 32.78
CA GLU A 134 -16.78 -6.76 34.11
C GLU A 134 -17.98 -6.68 35.04
N LYS A 135 -19.14 -6.18 34.55
CA LYS A 135 -20.39 -6.17 35.31
C LYS A 135 -20.85 -7.58 35.70
N MET A 136 -20.74 -8.54 34.79
CA MET A 136 -21.03 -9.96 35.09
C MET A 136 -20.05 -10.54 36.11
N LYS A 137 -18.75 -10.24 35.99
CA LYS A 137 -17.72 -10.68 36.93
C LYS A 137 -17.96 -10.11 38.33
N ALA A 138 -18.29 -8.83 38.43
CA ALA A 138 -18.64 -8.17 39.69
C ALA A 138 -19.89 -8.78 40.33
N ARG A 139 -20.96 -9.05 39.56
CA ARG A 139 -22.16 -9.73 40.04
C ARG A 139 -21.86 -11.14 40.59
N LYS A 140 -21.02 -11.92 39.89
CA LYS A 140 -20.61 -13.26 40.35
C LYS A 140 -19.74 -13.18 41.61
N ALA A 141 -18.80 -12.25 41.68
CA ALA A 141 -17.95 -12.05 42.86
C ALA A 141 -18.77 -11.65 44.10
N ASN A 142 -19.79 -10.79 43.94
CA ASN A 142 -20.68 -10.40 45.03
C ASN A 142 -21.60 -11.55 45.48
N LYS A 143 -22.06 -12.40 44.57
CA LYS A 143 -22.89 -13.57 44.92
C LYS A 143 -22.09 -14.70 45.59
N GLY A 144 -20.78 -14.81 45.30
CA GLY A 144 -19.87 -15.74 45.98
C GLY A 144 -19.45 -15.32 47.38
N LYS A 145 -19.57 -14.03 47.74
CA LYS A 145 -19.27 -13.51 49.09
C LYS A 145 -20.46 -13.49 50.05
N GLY A 146 -21.69 -13.73 49.57
CA GLY A 146 -22.92 -13.66 50.38
C GLY A 146 -23.69 -14.98 50.53
N GLY A 147 -23.09 -16.12 50.17
CA GLY A 147 -23.80 -17.41 50.06
C GLY A 147 -23.09 -18.57 50.74
N ALA A 148 -22.51 -18.36 51.91
CA ALA A 148 -22.05 -19.43 52.80
C ALA A 148 -22.82 -19.34 54.12
N ASN A 149 -24.14 -19.54 54.07
CA ASN A 149 -24.98 -19.93 55.20
C ASN A 149 -26.38 -20.22 54.67
N ASN A 150 -26.59 -21.46 54.25
CA ASN A 150 -27.86 -22.17 54.46
C ASN A 150 -27.70 -23.63 54.06
N GLY A 151 -27.92 -24.50 55.02
CA GLY A 151 -28.34 -25.88 54.81
C GLY A 151 -29.21 -26.32 56.00
N PRO A 152 -29.88 -27.47 55.95
CA PRO A 152 -30.30 -28.24 54.78
C PRO A 152 -31.78 -28.65 54.86
N SER A 153 -32.51 -28.67 53.74
CA SER A 153 -33.85 -29.29 53.69
C SER A 153 -34.01 -30.15 52.44
N GLN A 154 -33.75 -31.44 52.68
CA GLN A 154 -34.36 -32.64 52.10
C GLN A 154 -34.17 -32.99 50.61
N LYS A 155 -34.14 -34.31 50.44
CA LYS A 155 -33.66 -35.14 49.34
C LYS A 155 -34.78 -35.49 48.34
N PRO A 156 -34.45 -36.13 47.21
CA PRO A 156 -35.10 -35.97 45.91
C PRO A 156 -36.11 -37.09 45.62
N ASP A 157 -37.01 -36.87 44.64
CA ASP A 157 -37.50 -37.91 43.74
C ASP A 157 -38.24 -37.29 42.54
N GLY A 158 -38.05 -37.86 41.36
CA GLY A 158 -38.87 -37.56 40.18
C GLY A 158 -38.08 -37.27 38.90
N ALA A 159 -37.68 -38.34 38.22
CA ALA A 159 -37.18 -38.30 36.85
C ALA A 159 -38.24 -37.76 35.88
N ILE A 160 -37.91 -36.71 35.12
CA ILE A 160 -38.59 -36.41 33.86
C ILE A 160 -37.54 -35.92 32.85
N ALA A 161 -37.34 -36.72 31.83
CA ALA A 161 -36.53 -36.40 30.66
C ALA A 161 -37.10 -35.17 29.93
N SER A 162 -36.30 -34.13 29.74
CA SER A 162 -36.62 -33.03 28.83
C SER A 162 -35.38 -32.61 28.03
N LYS A 163 -35.32 -33.19 26.83
CA LYS A 163 -34.99 -32.54 25.55
C LYS A 163 -34.05 -31.33 25.65
N VAL A 164 -32.78 -31.53 25.29
CA VAL A 164 -31.85 -30.46 24.94
C VAL A 164 -32.45 -29.68 23.77
N GLN A 165 -32.85 -28.43 24.00
CA GLN A 165 -33.03 -27.44 22.94
C GLN A 165 -31.85 -26.44 22.97
N PRO A 166 -31.31 -26.05 21.81
CA PRO A 166 -30.29 -25.01 21.75
C PRO A 166 -30.92 -23.67 22.15
N ARG A 167 -30.19 -22.90 22.97
CA ARG A 167 -30.55 -21.53 23.33
C ARG A 167 -30.59 -20.70 22.05
N GLN A 168 -31.75 -20.12 21.75
CA GLN A 168 -31.87 -19.04 20.79
C GLN A 168 -31.11 -17.82 21.34
N ASP A 169 -30.05 -17.44 20.65
CA ASP A 169 -29.42 -16.15 20.80
C ASP A 169 -30.43 -15.09 20.35
N ASN A 170 -30.93 -14.29 21.28
CA ASN A 170 -31.68 -13.08 20.96
C ASN A 170 -30.75 -12.17 20.15
N LYS A 171 -31.02 -12.08 18.83
CA LYS A 171 -30.55 -11.00 17.97
C LYS A 171 -30.89 -9.70 18.68
N ALA A 172 -29.85 -8.96 19.08
CA ALA A 172 -30.00 -7.54 19.33
C ALA A 172 -30.32 -6.89 17.99
N ASP A 173 -31.38 -6.10 17.99
CA ASP A 173 -31.90 -5.35 16.85
C ASP A 173 -30.77 -4.59 16.12
N ASP A 174 -30.54 -4.99 14.86
CA ASP A 174 -29.86 -4.18 13.85
C ASP A 174 -30.95 -3.26 13.28
N ASP A 175 -31.03 -2.03 13.79
CA ASP A 175 -31.84 -0.97 13.22
C ASP A 175 -30.96 -0.22 12.19
N ASP A 176 -30.80 -0.84 11.02
CA ASP A 176 -30.07 -0.28 9.89
C ASP A 176 -31.03 0.56 9.05
N ASN A 177 -31.00 1.87 9.30
CA ASN A 177 -31.79 2.85 8.57
C ASN A 177 -31.24 3.04 7.14
N ASN A 178 -32.01 2.54 6.18
CA ASN A 178 -32.36 3.19 4.91
C ASN A 178 -31.20 3.80 4.10
N VAL A 179 -30.63 3.00 3.20
CA VAL A 179 -29.95 3.52 2.00
C VAL A 179 -30.84 3.23 0.79
N ASN A 180 -31.48 4.30 0.33
CA ASN A 180 -32.27 4.41 -0.88
C ASN A 180 -31.40 4.01 -2.11
N ASP A 181 -31.82 2.96 -2.81
CA ASP A 181 -31.19 2.43 -4.02
C ASP A 181 -31.45 3.37 -5.20
N SER A 182 -30.59 4.38 -5.37
CA SER A 182 -30.52 5.19 -6.58
C SER A 182 -29.46 4.61 -7.51
N LYS A 183 -29.92 3.69 -8.36
CA LYS A 183 -29.26 3.22 -9.57
C LYS A 183 -28.71 4.41 -10.37
N LYS A 184 -27.39 4.60 -10.35
CA LYS A 184 -26.69 5.56 -11.23
C LYS A 184 -25.57 4.82 -11.95
N ASP A 185 -25.76 4.70 -13.25
CA ASP A 185 -24.93 3.95 -14.20
C ASP A 185 -23.46 4.42 -14.14
N ILE A 186 -22.56 3.51 -13.73
CA ILE A 186 -21.12 3.69 -13.85
C ILE A 186 -20.73 3.29 -15.27
N LYS A 187 -20.60 4.28 -16.14
CA LYS A 187 -19.98 4.13 -17.46
C LYS A 187 -18.46 4.11 -17.30
N THR A 188 -17.86 2.94 -17.45
CA THR A 188 -16.42 2.74 -17.66
C THR A 188 -15.93 3.53 -18.87
N PRO A 189 -14.84 4.32 -18.80
CA PRO A 189 -14.19 4.83 -19.99
C PRO A 189 -13.25 3.76 -20.53
N GLU A 190 -13.61 3.20 -21.69
CA GLU A 190 -12.71 2.41 -22.53
C GLU A 190 -11.55 3.28 -23.04
N VAL A 191 -10.36 2.69 -23.01
CA VAL A 191 -9.16 3.19 -23.64
C VAL A 191 -9.29 2.94 -25.15
N SER A 192 -9.59 3.97 -25.94
CA SER A 192 -9.52 3.90 -27.40
C SER A 192 -8.26 4.61 -27.92
N ASN A 193 -7.51 3.84 -28.69
CA ASN A 193 -6.28 4.22 -29.37
C ASN A 193 -6.45 5.45 -30.27
N GLY A 194 -5.41 6.30 -30.28
CA GLY A 194 -5.31 7.45 -31.16
C GLY A 194 -5.20 7.06 -32.63
N GLN A 195 -6.04 7.71 -33.44
CA GLN A 195 -5.82 7.93 -34.87
C GLN A 195 -6.18 9.38 -35.15
N THR A 196 -5.16 10.25 -35.25
CA THR A 196 -5.32 11.62 -35.71
C THR A 196 -5.15 11.64 -37.23
N SER A 197 -6.27 11.74 -37.96
CA SER A 197 -6.29 12.15 -39.36
C SER A 197 -6.20 13.67 -39.45
N VAL A 198 -5.19 14.12 -40.18
CA VAL A 198 -4.97 15.49 -40.66
C VAL A 198 -6.15 15.98 -41.51
N ALA A 199 -6.71 17.14 -41.15
CA ALA A 199 -7.42 18.01 -42.09
C ALA A 199 -7.31 19.47 -41.62
N SER A 200 -6.83 20.29 -42.55
CA SER A 200 -6.62 21.73 -42.55
C SER A 200 -7.91 22.53 -42.70
N GLU A 201 -8.00 23.72 -42.07
CA GLU A 201 -8.67 24.96 -42.56
C GLU A 201 -8.56 26.07 -41.49
N THR A 202 -7.69 27.08 -41.69
CA THR A 202 -7.97 28.49 -42.11
C THR A 202 -8.60 29.43 -41.07
N SER A 203 -7.75 30.39 -40.63
CA SER A 203 -8.01 31.80 -40.27
C SER A 203 -9.18 32.20 -39.35
N ALA A 204 -8.86 32.63 -38.11
CA ALA A 204 -9.57 33.71 -37.40
C ALA A 204 -8.71 34.27 -36.24
N ALA A 205 -8.79 35.59 -36.02
CA ALA A 205 -7.98 36.43 -35.12
C ALA A 205 -8.01 36.05 -33.62
N PRO A 206 -7.02 36.49 -32.80
CA PRO A 206 -6.98 36.19 -31.37
C PRO A 206 -8.07 36.98 -30.61
N GLN A 207 -8.95 36.26 -29.90
CA GLN A 207 -9.94 36.85 -29.00
C GLN A 207 -9.26 37.28 -27.70
N GLY A 208 -9.46 38.54 -27.32
CA GLY A 208 -8.89 39.17 -26.13
C GLY A 208 -9.46 38.63 -24.82
N ILE A 209 -8.66 38.78 -23.76
CA ILE A 209 -9.00 38.40 -22.39
C ILE A 209 -10.13 39.33 -21.89
N ILE A 210 -11.26 38.75 -21.53
CA ILE A 210 -12.39 39.47 -20.89
C ILE A 210 -12.16 39.41 -19.38
N PHE A 211 -11.92 40.56 -18.77
CA PHE A 211 -11.94 40.73 -17.31
C PHE A 211 -13.37 41.07 -16.91
N HIS A 212 -13.96 40.26 -16.01
CA HIS A 212 -15.20 40.60 -15.33
C HIS A 212 -14.82 41.40 -14.08
N ASP A 213 -15.02 42.72 -14.11
CA ASP A 213 -15.05 43.56 -12.92
C ASP A 213 -16.46 43.47 -12.33
N GLU A 214 -16.62 42.63 -11.30
CA GLU A 214 -17.79 42.61 -10.41
C GLU A 214 -17.23 42.70 -8.99
N ASP A 215 -17.24 43.91 -8.42
CA ASP A 215 -17.37 44.24 -6.98
C ASP A 215 -17.04 45.73 -6.74
N ASP A 216 -18.08 46.59 -6.79
CA ASP A 216 -18.41 47.68 -5.84
C ASP A 216 -19.46 48.65 -6.41
#